data_AF-A0A1G9KEL5-F1
#
_entry.id   AF-A0A1G9KEL5-F1
#
_cell.length_a   1.000
_cell.length_b   1.000
_cell.length_c   1.000
_cell.angle_alpha   90.00
_cell.angle_beta   90.00
_cell.angle_gamma   90.00
#
_symmetry.space_group_name_H-M   'P 1'
#
loop_
_entity.id
_entity.type
_entity.pdbx_description
1 polymer ?
#
loop_
_entity_poly.entity_id
_entity_poly.type
_entity_poly.pdbx_seq_one_letter_code
_entity_poly.pdbx_strand_id
1 'polypeptide(L)' 'MAGFMDKITRFLRSPQGHKLQAKARQMAQDPRKRAKAEQLLRKLRGRKH' A
#
# COMPACT_ATOMS: atom_id res chain seq x y z
N MET A 1 -24.83 4.73 -0.52
CA MET A 1 -23.36 4.67 -0.39
C MET A 1 -22.62 4.87 -1.73
N ALA A 2 -23.12 5.67 -2.67
CA ALA A 2 -22.46 5.89 -3.97
C ALA A 2 -21.38 6.99 -3.91
N GLY A 3 -21.62 8.08 -3.17
CA GLY A 3 -20.72 9.25 -3.17
C GLY A 3 -19.35 9.03 -2.53
N PHE A 4 -19.23 8.14 -1.53
CA PHE A 4 -17.94 7.88 -0.89
C PHE A 4 -17.02 7.04 -1.78
N MET A 5 -17.56 6.00 -2.41
CA MET A 5 -16.82 5.19 -3.37
C MET A 5 -16.43 6.01 -4.60
N ASP A 6 -17.33 6.86 -5.10
CA ASP A 6 -17.03 7.73 -6.24
C ASP A 6 -15.91 8.74 -5.92
N LYS A 7 -15.85 9.25 -4.69
CA LYS A 7 -14.77 10.13 -4.21
C LYS A 7 -13.42 9.39 -4.11
N ILE A 8 -13.43 8.12 -3.69
CA ILE A 8 -12.24 7.25 -3.68
C ILE A 8 -11.80 6.95 -5.11
N THR A 9 -12.71 6.60 -6.01
CA THR A 9 -12.37 6.32 -7.42
C THR A 9 -11.84 7.57 -8.11
N ARG A 10 -12.44 8.74 -7.84
CA ARG A 10 -11.97 10.04 -8.35
C ARG A 10 -10.63 10.43 -7.75
N PHE A 11 -10.37 10.11 -6.50
CA PHE A 11 -9.06 10.28 -5.86
C PHE A 11 -8.01 9.33 -6.45
N LEU A 12 -8.35 8.07 -6.69
CA LEU A 12 -7.48 7.09 -7.34
C LEU A 12 -7.13 7.50 -8.79
N ARG A 13 -8.11 8.05 -9.53
CA ARG A 13 -7.91 8.62 -10.87
C ARG A 13 -7.25 10.00 -10.87
N SER A 14 -7.07 10.61 -9.71
CA SER A 14 -6.39 11.91 -9.59
C SER A 14 -4.86 11.74 -9.71
N PRO A 15 -4.12 12.79 -10.10
CA PRO A 15 -2.66 12.74 -10.12
C PRO A 15 -2.04 12.45 -8.74
N GLN A 16 -2.76 12.74 -7.66
CA GLN A 16 -2.32 12.39 -6.30
C GLN A 16 -2.45 10.89 -6.04
N GLY A 17 -3.55 10.27 -6.48
CA GLY A 17 -3.76 8.81 -6.42
C GLY A 17 -2.73 8.04 -7.25
N HIS A 18 -2.47 8.50 -8.48
CA HIS A 18 -1.42 7.92 -9.33
C HIS A 18 -0.03 8.01 -8.71
N LYS A 19 0.34 9.12 -8.07
CA LYS A 19 1.62 9.25 -7.34
C LYS A 19 1.70 8.28 -6.17
N LEU A 20 0.61 8.11 -5.43
CA LEU A 20 0.53 7.22 -4.28
C LEU A 20 0.61 5.75 -4.73
N GLN A 21 -0.07 5.40 -5.82
CA GLN A 21 0.00 4.09 -6.45
C GLN A 21 1.39 3.84 -7.05
N ALA A 22 2.03 4.82 -7.68
CA ALA A 22 3.39 4.71 -8.20
C ALA A 22 4.43 4.53 -7.09
N LYS A 23 4.31 5.27 -5.98
CA LYS A 23 5.13 5.05 -4.77
C LYS A 23 4.90 3.65 -4.19
N ALA A 24 3.64 3.22 -4.08
CA ALA A 24 3.33 1.88 -3.61
C ALA A 24 3.91 0.81 -4.54
N ARG A 25 3.83 1.02 -5.86
CA ARG A 25 4.38 0.10 -6.86
C ARG A 25 5.91 0.08 -6.84
N GLN A 26 6.58 1.22 -6.69
CA GLN A 26 8.02 1.29 -6.46
C GLN A 26 8.43 0.61 -5.16
N MET A 27 7.68 0.82 -4.07
CA MET A 27 7.94 0.13 -2.80
C MET A 27 7.72 -1.38 -2.91
N ALA A 28 6.75 -1.83 -3.70
CA ALA A 28 6.48 -3.24 -3.95
C ALA A 28 7.47 -3.87 -4.92
N GLN A 29 7.99 -3.11 -5.89
CA GLN A 29 9.02 -3.53 -6.83
C GLN A 29 10.40 -3.65 -6.18
N ASP A 30 10.60 -3.05 -5.00
CA ASP A 30 11.85 -3.15 -4.25
C ASP A 30 11.92 -4.50 -3.49
N PRO A 31 12.71 -5.50 -3.94
CA PRO A 31 12.83 -6.79 -3.26
C PRO A 31 13.41 -6.64 -1.85
N ARG A 32 14.27 -5.63 -1.64
CA ARG A 32 14.87 -5.32 -0.33
C ARG A 32 13.83 -4.85 0.69
N LYS A 33 12.84 -4.07 0.26
CA LYS A 33 11.74 -3.63 1.13
C LYS A 33 10.80 -4.79 1.44
N ARG A 34 10.60 -5.69 0.47
CA ARG A 34 9.80 -6.90 0.64
C ARG A 34 10.36 -7.83 1.72
N ALA A 35 11.66 -8.12 1.69
CA ALA A 35 12.32 -8.91 2.73
C ALA A 35 12.21 -8.26 4.12
N LYS A 36 12.40 -6.94 4.21
CA LYS A 36 12.26 -6.19 5.48
C LYS A 36 10.81 -6.19 5.98
N ALA A 37 9.84 -6.05 5.08
CA ALA A 37 8.41 -6.12 5.41
C ALA A 37 8.00 -7.52 5.87
N GLU A 38 8.47 -8.57 5.20
CA GLU A 38 8.26 -9.97 5.62
C GLU A 38 8.86 -10.24 6.99
N GLN A 39 10.06 -9.72 7.27
CA GLN A 39 10.72 -9.90 8.56
C GLN A 39 9.98 -9.15 9.68
N LEU A 40 9.47 -7.94 9.40
CA LEU A 40 8.63 -7.19 10.33
C LEU A 40 7.27 -7.87 10.55
N LEU A 41 6.63 -8.37 9.49
CA LEU A 41 5.38 -9.13 9.57
C LEU A 41 5.56 -10.42 10.34
N ARG A 42 6.67 -11.16 10.14
CA ARG A 42 7.02 -12.34 10.94
C ARG A 42 7.19 -11.99 12.41
N LYS A 43 7.90 -10.91 12.75
CA LYS A 43 8.05 -10.44 14.13
C LYS A 43 6.71 -10.05 14.76
N LEU A 44 5.85 -9.35 14.03
CA LEU A 44 4.51 -8.99 14.48
C LEU A 44 3.61 -10.21 14.69
N ARG A 45 3.66 -11.19 13.77
CA ARG A 45 2.88 -12.43 13.86
C ARG A 45 3.36 -13.34 14.99
N GLY A 46 4.66 -13.39 15.24
CA GLY A 46 5.25 -14.15 16.36
C GLY A 46 5.06 -13.49 17.72
N ARG A 47 4.69 -12.21 17.78
CA ARG A 47 4.42 -11.48 19.04
C ARG A 47 2.94 -11.54 19.46
N LYS A 48 2.06 -12.04 18.59
CA LYS A 48 0.62 -12.18 18.84
C LYS A 48 0.23 -13.60 19.28
N HIS A 49 1.21 -14.45 19.55
CA HIS A 49 1.03 -15.87 19.86
C HIS A 49 1.74 -16.25 21.15
#